data_AF-A0A9F7TJR0-F1
#
_entry.id   AF-A0A9F7TJR0-F1
#
_cell.length_a   1.000
_cell.length_b   1.000
_cell.length_c   1.000
_cell.angle_alpha   90.00
_cell.angle_beta   90.00
_cell.angle_gamma   90.00
#
_symmetry.space_group_name_H-M   'P 1'
#
loop_
_entity.id
_entity.type
_entity.pdbx_description
1 polymer ?
#
loop_
_entity_poly.entity_id
_entity_poly.type
_entity_poly.pdbx_seq_one_letter_code
_entity_poly.pdbx_strand_id
1 'polypeptide(L)'
;MMFFSVTLLILFSFMKFQSEGLKLVGPDAPLVAVAGEDLVLPCFIKPQTSAMDMTVEWIRVEDVASVVHLYRDHEDRNEKQAQSYRGRTSLFKEELQKGNASLKLSSLRVSDEGKYRCLVEDKSSYDDITVHVTVEVILGSHPVITMESYDHSGGINLVCESRGWNPAPEVLWMNREGDTLPAGDTQIHRDTEGFSVIHRITVYDYSDSNKFYCRLQQQHHMMEAEVIINSKVFDAWKWVGGISVLACLIAVGWIVTAVICYKKVLQSQKQKAERQRQRLEYEVQSQKQTAELQRQRVEDELQSQKQKAASELQKEKEYAASELQKEKRYAASELQKEKQNAASELQMEKEYAASELQKEKENAASELQKEKEYAELQRQRVEDEFKKKKKFAVDVTLDPDTAHPNLIVSADGKQVTHGDTRQYLPDTPQRFNKHVSVLVQQSFSSGRFYYEVQVRGKTVWALGVATESINRKGDIIPIPQGGFWTVGLIENCYVAFADPPVPLTLREKVEKMGVFVDYEEGLVSFYDVKSSSHIYSFTAQSFTEKLYPFFSPDFNYSGKNSAPLFISPVFNTE
;
A
#
# COMPACT_ATOMS: atom_id res chain seq x y z
N MET A 1 -56.86 -81.87 -18.07
CA MET A 1 -56.81 -80.65 -17.23
C MET A 1 -55.40 -80.35 -16.70
N MET A 2 -54.32 -80.59 -17.45
CA MET A 2 -52.94 -80.24 -17.00
C MET A 2 -52.22 -79.22 -17.90
N PHE A 3 -52.69 -78.99 -19.13
CA PHE A 3 -52.05 -78.02 -20.04
C PHE A 3 -52.50 -76.57 -19.85
N PHE A 4 -53.65 -76.32 -19.19
CA PHE A 4 -54.13 -74.96 -18.90
C PHE A 4 -53.48 -74.34 -17.63
N SER A 5 -52.92 -75.16 -16.74
CA SER A 5 -52.29 -74.68 -15.49
C SER A 5 -50.85 -74.19 -15.72
N VAL A 6 -50.12 -74.84 -16.64
CA VAL A 6 -48.73 -74.49 -16.94
C VAL A 6 -48.64 -73.23 -17.81
N THR A 7 -49.58 -73.00 -18.73
CA THR A 7 -49.65 -71.75 -19.51
C THR A 7 -50.09 -70.56 -18.65
N LEU A 8 -50.97 -70.75 -17.66
CA LEU A 8 -51.35 -69.70 -16.71
C LEU A 8 -50.19 -69.33 -15.77
N LEU A 9 -49.36 -70.29 -15.37
CA LEU A 9 -48.13 -70.04 -14.58
C LEU A 9 -47.00 -69.42 -15.40
N ILE A 10 -46.89 -69.73 -16.70
CA ILE A 10 -45.92 -69.07 -17.60
C ILE A 10 -46.38 -67.65 -17.97
N LEU A 11 -47.69 -67.40 -18.09
CA LEU A 11 -48.25 -66.04 -18.22
C LEU A 11 -48.14 -65.25 -16.91
N PHE A 12 -48.26 -65.88 -15.74
CA PHE A 12 -48.01 -65.22 -14.45
C PHE A 12 -46.51 -64.99 -14.17
N SER A 13 -45.61 -65.83 -14.71
CA SER A 13 -44.16 -65.60 -14.61
C SER A 13 -43.66 -64.59 -15.66
N PHE A 14 -44.33 -64.44 -16.80
CA PHE A 14 -44.10 -63.33 -17.75
C PHE A 14 -44.77 -62.02 -17.33
N MET A 15 -45.83 -62.04 -16.52
CA MET A 15 -46.47 -60.85 -15.91
C MET A 15 -45.77 -60.38 -14.63
N LYS A 16 -44.58 -60.90 -14.32
CA LYS A 16 -43.62 -60.29 -13.41
C LYS A 16 -42.43 -59.74 -14.20
N PHE A 17 -42.69 -58.98 -15.25
CA PHE A 17 -41.76 -57.91 -15.62
C PHE A 17 -41.89 -56.87 -14.49
N GLN A 18 -41.15 -57.07 -13.40
CA GLN A 18 -40.92 -56.00 -12.44
C GLN A 18 -40.35 -54.86 -13.26
N SER A 19 -41.13 -53.81 -13.50
CA SER A 19 -40.51 -52.51 -13.74
C SER A 19 -39.67 -52.27 -12.50
N GLU A 20 -38.34 -52.35 -12.62
CA GLU A 20 -37.48 -51.76 -11.60
C GLU A 20 -37.98 -50.31 -11.49
N GLY A 21 -38.62 -49.98 -10.36
CA GLY A 21 -39.15 -48.65 -10.15
C GLY A 21 -38.01 -47.64 -10.28
N LEU A 22 -38.35 -46.43 -10.75
CA LEU A 22 -37.41 -45.31 -10.76
C LEU A 22 -36.69 -45.25 -9.41
N LYS A 23 -35.35 -45.27 -9.43
CA LYS A 23 -34.54 -45.16 -8.22
C LYS A 23 -33.53 -44.04 -8.37
N LEU A 24 -33.40 -43.20 -7.36
CA LEU A 24 -32.44 -42.10 -7.31
C LEU A 24 -31.23 -42.45 -6.44
N VAL A 25 -30.09 -41.88 -6.81
CA VAL A 25 -28.81 -42.00 -6.11
C VAL A 25 -28.26 -40.60 -5.90
N GLY A 26 -27.96 -40.30 -4.64
CA GLY A 26 -27.35 -39.04 -4.20
C GLY A 26 -25.96 -39.26 -3.60
N PRO A 27 -25.39 -38.23 -2.96
CA PRO A 27 -24.13 -38.33 -2.25
C PRO A 27 -24.27 -39.16 -0.96
N ASP A 28 -23.24 -39.92 -0.60
CA ASP A 28 -23.20 -40.76 0.62
C ASP A 28 -22.89 -39.94 1.90
N ALA A 29 -22.44 -38.70 1.76
CA ALA A 29 -22.08 -37.79 2.85
C ALA A 29 -22.58 -36.36 2.59
N PRO A 30 -22.70 -35.52 3.64
CA PRO A 30 -22.99 -34.11 3.47
C PRO A 30 -21.98 -33.41 2.55
N LEU A 31 -22.48 -32.48 1.73
CA LEU A 31 -21.65 -31.65 0.88
C LEU A 31 -21.18 -30.43 1.66
N VAL A 32 -19.87 -30.24 1.72
CA VAL A 32 -19.25 -29.07 2.35
C VAL A 32 -18.71 -28.17 1.24
N ALA A 33 -19.10 -26.89 1.25
CA ALA A 33 -18.68 -25.93 0.24
C ALA A 33 -18.55 -24.52 0.82
N VAL A 34 -17.70 -23.69 0.21
CA VAL A 34 -17.41 -22.33 0.67
C VAL A 34 -18.44 -21.34 0.12
N ALA A 35 -18.85 -20.37 0.93
CA ALA A 35 -19.74 -19.30 0.48
C ALA A 35 -19.12 -18.52 -0.70
N GLY A 36 -19.91 -18.30 -1.75
CA GLY A 36 -19.51 -17.60 -2.98
C GLY A 36 -19.25 -18.52 -4.17
N GLU A 37 -18.96 -19.80 -3.95
CA GLU A 37 -18.69 -20.78 -5.01
C GLU A 37 -19.97 -21.36 -5.63
N ASP A 38 -19.83 -22.01 -6.79
CA ASP A 38 -20.92 -22.80 -7.40
C ASP A 38 -20.91 -24.22 -6.81
N LEU A 39 -22.06 -24.67 -6.29
CA LEU A 39 -22.23 -26.00 -5.72
C LEU A 39 -23.12 -26.86 -6.62
N VAL A 40 -22.70 -28.10 -6.88
CA VAL A 40 -23.53 -29.10 -7.57
C VAL A 40 -24.14 -30.05 -6.55
N LEU A 41 -25.47 -30.15 -6.51
CA LEU A 41 -26.23 -31.09 -5.71
C LEU A 41 -26.48 -32.36 -6.53
N PRO A 42 -25.81 -33.49 -6.25
CA PRO A 42 -25.89 -34.69 -7.07
C PRO A 42 -27.25 -35.40 -6.95
N CYS A 43 -27.84 -35.75 -8.10
CA CYS A 43 -29.05 -36.57 -8.19
C CYS A 43 -29.04 -37.37 -9.49
N PHE A 44 -28.96 -38.70 -9.40
CA PHE A 44 -28.82 -39.59 -10.56
C PHE A 44 -29.87 -40.70 -10.57
N ILE A 45 -30.42 -41.01 -11.74
CA ILE A 45 -31.37 -42.10 -11.94
C ILE A 45 -30.62 -43.42 -12.11
N LYS A 46 -31.11 -44.48 -11.45
CA LYS A 46 -30.61 -45.86 -11.55
C LYS A 46 -31.75 -46.82 -11.94
N PRO A 47 -31.57 -47.64 -13.00
CA PRO A 47 -30.47 -47.59 -13.96
C PRO A 47 -30.48 -46.29 -14.79
N GLN A 48 -29.33 -45.90 -15.35
CA GLN A 48 -29.19 -44.66 -16.14
C GLN A 48 -30.21 -44.64 -17.29
N THR A 49 -31.24 -43.83 -17.13
CA THR A 49 -32.37 -43.70 -18.04
C THR A 49 -32.62 -42.21 -18.27
N SER A 50 -33.07 -41.83 -19.47
CA SER A 50 -33.32 -40.43 -19.81
C SER A 50 -34.35 -39.80 -18.88
N ALA A 51 -33.99 -38.66 -18.29
CA ALA A 51 -34.86 -37.80 -17.49
C ALA A 51 -35.53 -36.68 -18.31
N MET A 52 -35.30 -36.63 -19.63
CA MET A 52 -35.75 -35.51 -20.47
C MET A 52 -37.27 -35.31 -20.46
N ASP A 53 -38.01 -36.42 -20.44
CA ASP A 53 -39.49 -36.45 -20.44
C ASP A 53 -40.07 -36.56 -19.01
N MET A 54 -39.22 -36.51 -17.98
CA MET A 54 -39.61 -36.61 -16.57
C MET A 54 -39.75 -35.23 -15.94
N THR A 55 -40.49 -35.14 -14.84
CA THR A 55 -40.47 -33.94 -13.99
C THR A 55 -39.31 -34.05 -13.01
N VAL A 56 -38.47 -33.02 -12.92
CA VAL A 56 -37.42 -32.91 -11.90
C VAL A 56 -37.71 -31.70 -11.03
N GLU A 57 -37.92 -31.92 -9.73
CA GLU A 57 -38.22 -30.87 -8.77
C GLU A 57 -37.20 -30.89 -7.63
N TRP A 58 -36.60 -29.73 -7.38
CA TRP A 58 -35.75 -29.48 -6.23
C TRP A 58 -36.47 -28.57 -5.24
N ILE A 59 -36.61 -29.03 -4.00
CA ILE A 59 -37.25 -28.27 -2.91
C ILE A 59 -36.35 -28.20 -1.67
N ARG A 60 -36.53 -27.14 -0.87
CA ARG A 60 -35.92 -27.07 0.45
C ARG A 60 -36.79 -27.83 1.45
N VAL A 61 -36.22 -28.80 2.17
CA VAL A 61 -37.00 -29.69 3.05
C VAL A 61 -37.63 -28.95 4.23
N GLU A 62 -36.93 -27.93 4.74
CA GLU A 62 -37.35 -27.17 5.92
C GLU A 62 -38.39 -26.09 5.61
N ASP A 63 -38.59 -25.77 4.33
CA ASP A 63 -39.54 -24.77 3.86
C ASP A 63 -40.29 -25.32 2.64
N VAL A 64 -41.38 -26.05 2.89
CA VAL A 64 -42.14 -26.83 1.90
C VAL A 64 -42.73 -25.94 0.79
N ALA A 65 -42.82 -24.61 1.00
CA ALA A 65 -43.25 -23.66 -0.03
C ALA A 65 -42.11 -23.16 -0.93
N SER A 66 -40.86 -23.53 -0.62
CA SER A 66 -39.65 -23.03 -1.28
C SER A 66 -39.20 -23.96 -2.40
N VAL A 67 -39.79 -23.79 -3.58
CA VAL A 67 -39.30 -24.42 -4.81
C VAL A 67 -37.94 -23.83 -5.15
N VAL A 68 -36.92 -24.67 -5.19
CA VAL A 68 -35.53 -24.31 -5.51
C VAL A 68 -35.31 -24.35 -7.02
N HIS A 69 -35.86 -25.36 -7.71
CA HIS A 69 -35.83 -25.46 -9.17
C HIS A 69 -36.90 -26.45 -9.66
N LEU A 70 -37.53 -26.19 -10.79
CA LEU A 70 -38.50 -27.10 -11.40
C LEU A 70 -38.23 -27.22 -12.90
N TYR A 71 -38.11 -28.44 -13.38
CA TYR A 71 -38.05 -28.78 -14.80
C TYR A 71 -39.22 -29.69 -15.18
N ARG A 72 -39.96 -29.30 -16.21
CA ARG A 72 -41.14 -30.02 -16.73
C ARG A 72 -41.40 -29.58 -18.17
N ASP A 73 -41.95 -30.47 -18.99
CA ASP A 73 -42.31 -30.18 -20.39
C ASP A 73 -41.12 -29.66 -21.23
N HIS A 74 -39.92 -30.19 -20.97
CA HIS A 74 -38.65 -29.81 -21.62
C HIS A 74 -38.11 -28.41 -21.32
N GLU A 75 -38.62 -27.75 -20.29
CA GLU A 75 -38.22 -26.39 -19.91
C GLU A 75 -38.10 -26.22 -18.39
N ASP A 76 -37.32 -25.22 -17.97
CA ASP A 76 -37.20 -24.84 -16.56
C ASP A 76 -38.36 -23.90 -16.21
N ARG A 77 -39.28 -24.35 -15.35
CA ARG A 77 -40.49 -23.62 -14.94
C ARG A 77 -40.34 -22.98 -13.58
N ASN A 78 -39.69 -21.82 -13.57
CA ASN A 78 -39.29 -21.11 -12.36
C ASN A 78 -40.31 -20.07 -11.86
N GLU A 79 -41.57 -20.09 -12.30
CA GLU A 79 -42.56 -19.06 -11.94
C GLU A 79 -42.85 -19.03 -10.44
N LYS A 80 -42.87 -20.22 -9.81
CA LYS A 80 -43.07 -20.41 -8.36
C LYS A 80 -41.76 -20.53 -7.58
N GLN A 81 -40.61 -20.33 -8.23
CA GLN A 81 -39.31 -20.43 -7.59
C GLN A 81 -39.15 -19.37 -6.49
N ALA A 82 -38.67 -19.81 -5.33
CA ALA A 82 -38.40 -18.92 -4.21
C ALA A 82 -37.39 -17.83 -4.60
N GLN A 83 -37.66 -16.61 -4.10
CA GLN A 83 -36.94 -15.40 -4.52
C GLN A 83 -35.42 -15.50 -4.30
N SER A 84 -34.97 -16.22 -3.27
CA SER A 84 -33.55 -16.43 -2.95
C SER A 84 -32.77 -17.24 -3.99
N TYR A 85 -33.46 -18.03 -4.84
CA TYR A 85 -32.84 -18.94 -5.81
C TYR A 85 -32.96 -18.48 -7.27
N ARG A 86 -33.70 -17.39 -7.52
CA ARG A 86 -33.89 -16.85 -8.88
C ARG A 86 -32.57 -16.48 -9.55
N GLY A 87 -32.36 -17.01 -10.75
CA GLY A 87 -31.14 -16.79 -11.53
C GLY A 87 -29.89 -17.49 -10.99
N ARG A 88 -30.04 -18.31 -9.94
CA ARG A 88 -28.93 -19.01 -9.28
C ARG A 88 -28.98 -20.52 -9.45
N THR A 89 -30.05 -21.09 -9.98
CA THR A 89 -30.17 -22.55 -10.12
C THR A 89 -30.38 -22.97 -11.55
N SER A 90 -29.76 -24.09 -11.94
CA SER A 90 -29.90 -24.67 -13.27
C SER A 90 -29.67 -26.18 -13.23
N LEU A 91 -30.38 -26.92 -14.09
CA LEU A 91 -30.06 -28.32 -14.38
C LEU A 91 -29.09 -28.42 -15.56
N PHE A 92 -28.33 -29.52 -15.59
CA PHE A 92 -27.47 -29.87 -16.72
C PHE A 92 -28.33 -30.49 -17.83
N LYS A 93 -28.99 -29.65 -18.65
CA LYS A 93 -29.95 -30.11 -19.67
C LYS A 93 -29.37 -31.20 -20.57
N GLU A 94 -28.15 -31.04 -21.06
CA GLU A 94 -27.49 -32.03 -21.92
C GLU A 94 -27.21 -33.38 -21.24
N GLU A 95 -27.20 -33.43 -19.90
CA GLU A 95 -26.94 -34.64 -19.11
C GLU A 95 -28.23 -35.30 -18.59
N LEU A 96 -29.39 -34.64 -18.71
CA LEU A 96 -30.69 -35.23 -18.39
C LEU A 96 -30.96 -36.49 -19.22
N GLN A 97 -30.55 -36.50 -20.50
CA GLN A 97 -30.67 -37.67 -21.39
C GLN A 97 -29.91 -38.91 -20.88
N LYS A 98 -28.92 -38.70 -20.00
CA LYS A 98 -28.13 -39.76 -19.35
C LYS A 98 -28.60 -40.06 -17.92
N GLY A 99 -29.71 -39.46 -17.49
CA GLY A 99 -30.28 -39.64 -16.15
C GLY A 99 -29.64 -38.81 -15.06
N ASN A 100 -28.94 -37.72 -15.41
CA ASN A 100 -28.38 -36.78 -14.45
C ASN A 100 -29.35 -35.63 -14.17
N ALA A 101 -30.03 -35.70 -13.01
CA ALA A 101 -30.96 -34.69 -12.52
C ALA A 101 -30.32 -33.74 -11.49
N SER A 102 -28.98 -33.65 -11.47
CA SER A 102 -28.23 -32.84 -10.52
C SER A 102 -28.49 -31.35 -10.72
N LEU A 103 -28.55 -30.61 -9.61
CA LEU A 103 -28.76 -29.16 -9.62
C LEU A 103 -27.45 -28.42 -9.44
N LYS A 104 -27.17 -27.46 -10.32
CA LYS A 104 -26.15 -26.44 -10.07
C LYS A 104 -26.78 -25.26 -9.33
N LEU A 105 -26.26 -24.94 -8.15
CA LEU A 105 -26.58 -23.75 -7.36
C LEU A 105 -25.39 -22.79 -7.40
N SER A 106 -25.55 -21.66 -8.08
CA SER A 106 -24.53 -20.63 -8.24
C SER A 106 -24.47 -19.63 -7.10
N SER A 107 -23.25 -19.15 -6.82
CA SER A 107 -22.95 -18.14 -5.81
C SER A 107 -23.52 -18.52 -4.44
N LEU A 108 -23.11 -19.66 -3.89
CA LEU A 108 -23.60 -20.25 -2.65
C LEU A 108 -23.58 -19.24 -1.49
N ARG A 109 -24.68 -19.14 -0.73
CA ARG A 109 -24.82 -18.24 0.41
C ARG A 109 -24.87 -19.05 1.70
N VAL A 110 -24.45 -18.47 2.82
CA VAL A 110 -24.59 -19.09 4.16
C VAL A 110 -26.06 -19.45 4.45
N SER A 111 -27.01 -18.63 3.97
CA SER A 111 -28.45 -18.90 4.10
C SER A 111 -28.93 -20.14 3.34
N ASP A 112 -28.13 -20.65 2.40
CA ASP A 112 -28.44 -21.84 1.62
C ASP A 112 -28.04 -23.13 2.34
N GLU A 113 -27.40 -23.05 3.52
CA GLU A 113 -27.17 -24.21 4.38
C GLU A 113 -28.49 -24.93 4.70
N GLY A 114 -28.47 -26.27 4.70
CA GLY A 114 -29.64 -27.07 5.06
C GLY A 114 -29.83 -28.31 4.21
N LYS A 115 -31.08 -28.75 4.09
CA LYS A 115 -31.46 -29.99 3.39
C LYS A 115 -32.27 -29.70 2.14
N TYR A 116 -31.83 -30.29 1.03
CA TYR A 116 -32.44 -30.17 -0.29
C TYR A 116 -32.98 -31.53 -0.72
N ARG A 117 -34.18 -31.57 -1.27
CA ARG A 117 -34.77 -32.80 -1.80
C ARG A 117 -34.85 -32.72 -3.32
N CYS A 118 -34.32 -33.73 -3.99
CA CYS A 118 -34.52 -33.99 -5.42
C CYS A 118 -35.65 -35.00 -5.56
N LEU A 119 -36.74 -34.62 -6.22
CA LEU A 119 -37.86 -35.48 -6.59
C LEU A 119 -37.85 -35.63 -8.11
N VAL A 120 -37.83 -36.87 -8.59
CA VAL A 120 -37.99 -37.17 -10.02
C VAL A 120 -39.25 -37.99 -10.19
N GLU A 121 -40.13 -37.54 -11.07
CA GLU A 121 -41.44 -38.15 -11.35
C GLU A 121 -41.55 -38.50 -12.84
N ASP A 122 -41.82 -39.77 -13.11
CA ASP A 122 -42.24 -40.32 -14.40
C ASP A 122 -43.72 -40.72 -14.35
N LYS A 123 -44.33 -41.02 -15.50
CA LYS A 123 -45.78 -41.23 -15.71
C LYS A 123 -46.47 -42.17 -14.72
N SER A 124 -45.76 -43.13 -14.13
CA SER A 124 -46.32 -44.11 -13.19
C SER A 124 -45.44 -44.39 -11.97
N SER A 125 -44.35 -43.65 -11.77
CA SER A 125 -43.43 -43.86 -10.64
C SER A 125 -42.67 -42.58 -10.31
N TYR A 126 -42.37 -42.38 -9.04
CA TYR A 126 -41.49 -41.32 -8.57
C TYR A 126 -40.50 -41.89 -7.55
N ASP A 127 -39.41 -41.17 -7.34
CA ASP A 127 -38.50 -41.41 -6.22
C ASP A 127 -37.87 -40.08 -5.78
N ASP A 128 -37.37 -40.03 -4.55
CA ASP A 128 -36.75 -38.83 -3.99
C ASP A 128 -35.49 -39.14 -3.17
N ILE A 129 -34.56 -38.18 -3.16
CA ILE A 129 -33.37 -38.21 -2.30
C ILE A 129 -33.21 -36.87 -1.60
N THR A 130 -32.56 -36.89 -0.42
CA THR A 130 -32.22 -35.67 0.30
C THR A 130 -30.70 -35.49 0.35
N VAL A 131 -30.24 -34.30 -0.05
CA VAL A 131 -28.86 -33.85 -0.01
C VAL A 131 -28.70 -32.85 1.13
N HIS A 132 -27.73 -33.07 2.01
CA HIS A 132 -27.38 -32.13 3.07
C HIS A 132 -26.21 -31.25 2.61
N VAL A 133 -26.36 -29.94 2.76
CA VAL A 133 -25.36 -28.93 2.43
C VAL A 133 -24.95 -28.21 3.71
N THR A 134 -23.64 -28.14 3.94
CA THR A 134 -22.99 -27.36 4.99
C THR A 134 -22.15 -26.28 4.33
N VAL A 135 -22.29 -25.02 4.76
CA VAL A 135 -21.57 -23.90 4.15
C VAL A 135 -20.44 -23.46 5.07
N GLU A 136 -19.20 -23.63 4.62
CA GLU A 136 -18.04 -23.14 5.36
C GLU A 136 -17.87 -21.63 5.19
N VAL A 137 -17.55 -20.98 6.31
CA VAL A 137 -17.24 -19.56 6.40
C VAL A 137 -15.74 -19.36 6.24
N ILE A 138 -15.33 -18.42 5.39
CA ILE A 138 -13.94 -17.96 5.30
C ILE A 138 -13.57 -17.29 6.63
N LEU A 139 -12.58 -17.83 7.35
CA LEU A 139 -11.93 -17.11 8.43
C LEU A 139 -11.16 -15.95 7.80
N GLY A 140 -11.43 -14.73 8.27
CA GLY A 140 -10.76 -13.54 7.75
C GLY A 140 -9.24 -13.60 7.90
N SER A 141 -8.55 -12.68 7.25
CA SER A 141 -7.10 -12.57 7.27
C SER A 141 -6.57 -12.30 8.69
N HIS A 142 -5.35 -12.73 9.00
CA HIS A 142 -4.70 -12.33 10.25
C HIS A 142 -4.68 -10.79 10.38
N PRO A 143 -4.91 -10.24 11.60
CA PRO A 143 -4.85 -8.80 11.82
C PRO A 143 -3.46 -8.24 11.55
N VAL A 144 -3.43 -7.03 11.00
CA VAL A 144 -2.19 -6.26 10.78
C VAL A 144 -2.28 -4.96 11.55
N ILE A 145 -1.27 -4.70 12.39
CA ILE A 145 -1.14 -3.45 13.15
C ILE A 145 -0.15 -2.54 12.42
N THR A 146 -0.57 -1.30 12.15
CA THR A 146 0.24 -0.26 11.52
C THR A 146 0.28 1.01 12.37
N MET A 147 1.37 1.77 12.24
CA MET A 147 1.54 3.08 12.90
C MET A 147 1.26 4.18 11.87
N GLU A 148 0.20 4.97 12.06
CA GLU A 148 -0.21 6.01 11.10
C GLU A 148 0.48 7.36 11.34
N SER A 149 0.48 7.85 12.60
CA SER A 149 0.90 9.23 12.91
C SER A 149 1.15 9.46 14.40
N TYR A 150 1.72 10.62 14.73
CA TYR A 150 1.80 11.15 16.09
C TYR A 150 0.69 12.19 16.31
N ASP A 151 0.06 12.18 17.47
CA ASP A 151 -0.83 13.25 17.90
C ASP A 151 -0.04 14.47 18.41
N HIS A 152 -0.65 15.65 18.40
CA HIS A 152 -0.10 16.92 18.88
C HIS A 152 0.30 16.87 20.37
N SER A 153 -0.28 15.94 21.12
CA SER A 153 -0.02 15.66 22.53
C SER A 153 1.16 14.70 22.75
N GLY A 154 1.75 14.17 21.67
CA GLY A 154 2.85 13.21 21.72
C GLY A 154 2.43 11.74 21.79
N GLY A 155 1.13 11.41 21.68
CA GLY A 155 0.66 10.02 21.55
C GLY A 155 0.93 9.41 20.17
N ILE A 156 0.98 8.08 20.09
CA ILE A 156 1.18 7.30 18.85
C ILE A 156 -0.16 6.71 18.40
N ASN A 157 -0.56 6.96 17.15
CA ASN A 157 -1.77 6.41 16.55
C ASN A 157 -1.49 5.05 15.90
N LEU A 158 -2.14 4.00 16.42
CA LEU A 158 -2.11 2.65 15.90
C LEU A 158 -3.43 2.28 15.23
N VAL A 159 -3.32 1.52 14.15
CA VAL A 159 -4.47 1.03 13.38
C VAL A 159 -4.34 -0.47 13.18
N CYS A 160 -5.39 -1.20 13.55
CA CYS A 160 -5.52 -2.63 13.29
C CYS A 160 -6.51 -2.86 12.16
N GLU A 161 -6.07 -3.58 11.12
CA GLU A 161 -6.87 -3.90 9.94
C GLU A 161 -6.92 -5.42 9.68
N SER A 162 -8.08 -5.93 9.28
CA SER A 162 -8.29 -7.33 8.88
C SER A 162 -9.48 -7.46 7.93
N ARG A 163 -9.44 -8.41 6.98
CA ARG A 163 -10.38 -8.53 5.86
C ARG A 163 -10.96 -9.94 5.72
N GLY A 164 -12.05 -10.08 4.96
CA GLY A 164 -12.57 -11.40 4.55
C GLY A 164 -13.39 -12.15 5.60
N TRP A 165 -13.98 -11.47 6.59
CA TRP A 165 -14.79 -12.11 7.63
C TRP A 165 -16.25 -12.29 7.22
N ASN A 166 -16.95 -13.33 7.67
CA ASN A 166 -18.41 -13.43 7.50
C ASN A 166 -19.09 -14.28 8.57
N PRO A 167 -19.65 -13.74 9.67
CA PRO A 167 -20.03 -12.33 9.90
C PRO A 167 -18.87 -11.44 10.40
N ALA A 168 -19.12 -10.14 10.56
CA ALA A 168 -18.11 -9.21 11.09
C ALA A 168 -17.64 -9.64 12.51
N PRO A 169 -16.32 -9.64 12.79
CA PRO A 169 -15.77 -9.97 14.10
C PRO A 169 -15.87 -8.78 15.06
N GLU A 170 -15.80 -9.07 16.36
CA GLU A 170 -15.54 -8.06 17.39
C GLU A 170 -14.04 -7.79 17.47
N VAL A 171 -13.65 -6.52 17.53
CA VAL A 171 -12.23 -6.09 17.55
C VAL A 171 -11.94 -5.38 18.86
N LEU A 172 -10.91 -5.82 19.58
CA LEU A 172 -10.53 -5.29 20.88
C LEU A 172 -9.03 -4.97 20.91
N TRP A 173 -8.68 -3.82 21.45
CA TRP A 173 -7.31 -3.49 21.83
C TRP A 173 -7.03 -3.93 23.27
N MET A 174 -5.87 -4.51 23.52
CA MET A 174 -5.46 -4.92 24.87
C MET A 174 -4.01 -4.53 25.17
N ASN A 175 -3.71 -4.36 26.46
CA ASN A 175 -2.35 -4.23 26.97
C ASN A 175 -1.68 -5.60 27.21
N ARG A 176 -0.47 -5.58 27.75
CA ARG A 176 0.30 -6.77 28.16
C ARG A 176 -0.45 -7.65 29.15
N GLU A 177 -1.20 -7.04 30.05
CA GLU A 177 -1.92 -7.66 31.16
C GLU A 177 -3.24 -8.32 30.69
N GLY A 178 -3.66 -8.05 29.46
CA GLY A 178 -4.89 -8.56 28.86
C GLY A 178 -6.12 -7.68 29.14
N ASP A 179 -5.93 -6.48 29.70
CA ASP A 179 -7.00 -5.52 29.93
C ASP A 179 -7.37 -4.83 28.61
N THR A 180 -8.67 -4.65 28.38
CA THR A 180 -9.18 -3.93 27.21
C THR A 180 -8.87 -2.44 27.33
N LEU A 181 -8.30 -1.87 26.27
CA LEU A 181 -7.95 -0.46 26.20
C LEU A 181 -9.10 0.37 25.58
N PRO A 182 -9.31 1.61 26.05
CA PRO A 182 -10.29 2.50 25.45
C PRO A 182 -9.83 2.91 24.04
N ALA A 183 -10.61 2.53 23.03
CA ALA A 183 -10.32 2.78 21.62
C ALA A 183 -11.52 3.47 20.94
N GLY A 184 -11.30 4.06 19.75
CA GLY A 184 -12.37 4.68 18.96
C GLY A 184 -13.32 3.65 18.34
N ASP A 185 -14.38 4.09 17.67
CA ASP A 185 -15.34 3.16 17.04
C ASP A 185 -14.69 2.26 15.97
N THR A 186 -15.09 0.98 15.92
CA THR A 186 -14.69 0.04 14.87
C THR A 186 -15.36 0.39 13.55
N GLN A 187 -14.56 0.64 12.51
CA GLN A 187 -15.03 0.87 11.16
C GLN A 187 -15.18 -0.48 10.45
N ILE A 188 -16.40 -0.82 10.06
CA ILE A 188 -16.72 -2.07 9.36
C ILE A 188 -17.12 -1.74 7.93
N HIS A 189 -16.38 -2.28 6.97
CA HIS A 189 -16.71 -2.24 5.55
C HIS A 189 -17.12 -3.64 5.09
N ARG A 190 -17.99 -3.72 4.07
CA ARG A 190 -18.40 -4.98 3.48
C ARG A 190 -18.13 -4.93 1.98
N ASP A 191 -17.43 -5.93 1.47
CA ASP A 191 -17.09 -6.10 0.06
C ASP A 191 -17.49 -7.50 -0.44
N THR A 192 -17.00 -7.89 -1.62
CA THR A 192 -17.26 -9.20 -2.23
C THR A 192 -16.52 -10.36 -1.56
N GLU A 193 -15.48 -10.07 -0.78
CA GLU A 193 -14.63 -11.04 -0.08
C GLU A 193 -15.07 -11.22 1.39
N GLY A 194 -15.84 -10.28 1.95
CA GLY A 194 -16.45 -10.38 3.27
C GLY A 194 -16.58 -9.03 3.98
N PHE A 195 -16.51 -9.06 5.31
CA PHE A 195 -16.39 -7.89 6.17
C PHE A 195 -14.90 -7.58 6.39
N SER A 196 -14.54 -6.32 6.17
CA SER A 196 -13.26 -5.72 6.55
C SER A 196 -13.46 -4.85 7.77
N VAL A 197 -12.59 -5.00 8.76
CA VAL A 197 -12.65 -4.26 10.02
C VAL A 197 -11.38 -3.44 10.21
N ILE A 198 -11.56 -2.19 10.62
CA ILE A 198 -10.49 -1.25 10.93
C ILE A 198 -10.78 -0.64 12.30
N HIS A 199 -9.86 -0.78 13.24
CA HIS A 199 -10.03 -0.28 14.61
C HIS A 199 -8.79 0.52 15.04
N ARG A 200 -9.00 1.71 15.61
CA ARG A 200 -7.94 2.70 15.89
C ARG A 200 -7.79 2.98 17.38
N ILE A 201 -6.54 3.15 17.83
CA ILE A 201 -6.21 3.56 19.20
C ILE A 201 -5.05 4.56 19.20
N THR A 202 -5.07 5.48 20.17
CA THR A 202 -3.93 6.36 20.48
C THR A 202 -3.31 5.89 21.78
N VAL A 203 -2.01 5.57 21.77
CA VAL A 203 -1.27 5.10 22.94
C VAL A 203 -0.22 6.12 23.36
N TYR A 204 -0.07 6.32 24.66
CA TYR A 204 0.88 7.25 25.26
C TYR A 204 2.05 6.47 25.89
N ASP A 205 3.10 7.18 26.29
CA ASP A 205 4.22 6.64 27.06
C ASP A 205 3.75 6.21 28.46
N TYR A 206 3.09 5.06 28.53
CA TYR A 206 2.78 4.38 29.77
C TYR A 206 4.03 3.59 30.14
N SER A 207 4.67 3.99 31.24
CA SER A 207 5.93 3.45 31.76
C SER A 207 5.97 1.92 31.96
N ASP A 208 4.85 1.22 31.79
CA ASP A 208 4.68 -0.19 32.13
C ASP A 208 4.22 -1.11 30.96
N SER A 209 3.67 -0.58 29.85
CA SER A 209 3.14 -1.41 28.74
C SER A 209 3.67 -1.01 27.36
N ASN A 210 4.83 -1.56 26.99
CA ASN A 210 5.38 -1.41 25.64
C ASN A 210 4.76 -2.37 24.61
N LYS A 211 3.78 -3.19 25.02
CA LYS A 211 3.14 -4.22 24.18
C LYS A 211 1.65 -3.98 24.08
N PHE A 212 1.15 -3.98 22.85
CA PHE A 212 -0.26 -3.83 22.55
C PHE A 212 -0.71 -4.96 21.64
N TYR A 213 -1.91 -5.48 21.90
CA TYR A 213 -2.51 -6.53 21.10
C TYR A 213 -3.80 -6.04 20.46
N CYS A 214 -3.99 -6.40 19.20
CA CYS A 214 -5.29 -6.30 18.54
C CYS A 214 -5.87 -7.70 18.42
N ARG A 215 -7.00 -7.95 19.09
CA ARG A 215 -7.69 -9.25 19.10
C ARG A 215 -8.99 -9.15 18.32
N LEU A 216 -9.19 -10.11 17.43
CA LEU A 216 -10.42 -10.32 16.68
C LEU A 216 -11.11 -11.57 17.21
N GLN A 217 -12.35 -11.40 17.65
CA GLN A 217 -13.18 -12.44 18.24
C GLN A 217 -14.40 -12.67 17.35
N GLN A 218 -14.56 -13.89 16.83
CA GLN A 218 -15.73 -14.28 16.06
C GLN A 218 -16.25 -15.63 16.57
N GLN A 219 -17.34 -15.59 17.34
CA GLN A 219 -17.91 -16.78 18.00
C GLN A 219 -16.83 -17.59 18.77
N HIS A 220 -16.45 -18.78 18.27
CA HIS A 220 -15.47 -19.68 18.89
C HIS A 220 -14.03 -19.52 18.35
N HIS A 221 -13.82 -18.60 17.41
CA HIS A 221 -12.51 -18.35 16.80
C HIS A 221 -11.94 -17.01 17.26
N MET A 222 -10.64 -17.02 17.57
CA MET A 222 -9.89 -15.87 18.07
C MET A 222 -8.58 -15.74 17.29
N MET A 223 -8.30 -14.53 16.79
CA MET A 223 -7.02 -14.16 16.17
C MET A 223 -6.44 -12.94 16.86
N GLU A 224 -5.12 -12.85 16.94
CA GLU A 224 -4.43 -11.75 17.62
C GLU A 224 -3.16 -11.32 16.88
N ALA A 225 -2.89 -10.02 16.86
CA ALA A 225 -1.63 -9.43 16.43
C ALA A 225 -0.99 -8.63 17.56
N GLU A 226 0.34 -8.67 17.65
CA GLU A 226 1.14 -7.96 18.65
C GLU A 226 1.93 -6.81 18.00
N VAL A 227 2.01 -5.67 18.68
CA VAL A 227 2.97 -4.61 18.39
C VAL A 227 3.73 -4.19 19.64
N ILE A 228 5.04 -3.97 19.50
CA ILE A 228 5.91 -3.49 20.57
C ILE A 228 6.34 -2.05 20.26
N ILE A 229 5.97 -1.12 21.11
CA ILE A 229 6.40 0.27 21.02
C ILE A 229 7.52 0.51 22.03
N ASN A 230 8.70 0.85 21.52
CA ASN A 230 9.86 1.12 22.37
C ASN A 230 9.76 2.53 22.98
N SER A 231 9.81 2.64 24.31
CA SER A 231 9.76 3.91 25.05
C SER A 231 10.85 4.91 24.66
N LYS A 232 11.96 4.46 24.04
CA LYS A 232 13.00 5.35 23.50
C LYS A 232 12.55 6.27 22.36
N VAL A 233 11.37 6.04 21.77
CA VAL A 233 10.76 6.94 20.78
C VAL A 233 10.24 8.23 21.45
N PHE A 234 9.80 8.16 22.71
CA PHE A 234 9.30 9.32 23.47
C PHE A 234 10.42 10.15 24.12
N ASP A 235 11.60 9.56 24.36
CA ASP A 235 12.76 10.23 24.95
C ASP A 235 13.47 11.25 24.03
N ALA A 236 13.22 11.20 22.72
CA ALA A 236 13.91 12.03 21.74
C ALA A 236 13.56 13.53 21.83
N TRP A 237 12.41 13.89 22.42
CA TRP A 237 11.93 15.28 22.41
C TRP A 237 12.25 16.09 23.67
N LYS A 238 12.60 15.44 24.80
CA LYS A 238 12.91 16.14 26.06
C LYS A 238 14.26 16.87 26.08
N TRP A 239 15.16 16.61 25.12
CA TRP A 239 16.54 17.12 25.15
C TRP A 239 16.82 18.34 24.24
N VAL A 240 15.86 18.81 23.45
CA VAL A 240 16.10 19.94 22.50
C VAL A 240 15.94 21.32 23.16
N GLY A 241 15.13 21.44 24.22
CA GLY A 241 14.90 22.73 24.91
C GLY A 241 15.85 23.04 26.08
N GLY A 242 16.44 22.03 26.73
CA GLY A 242 17.18 22.19 27.99
C GLY A 242 18.69 22.38 27.85
N ILE A 243 19.31 21.85 26.79
CA ILE A 243 20.77 21.83 26.65
C ILE A 243 21.34 23.22 26.29
N SER A 244 20.57 24.07 25.59
CA SER A 244 21.06 25.37 25.13
C SER A 244 21.24 26.42 26.23
N VAL A 245 20.50 26.33 27.34
CA VAL A 245 20.54 27.35 28.41
C VAL A 245 21.63 27.03 29.44
N LEU A 246 21.83 25.74 29.75
CA LEU A 246 22.83 25.30 30.72
C LEU A 246 24.26 25.42 30.17
N ALA A 247 24.48 25.17 28.88
CA ALA A 247 25.78 25.32 28.23
C ALA A 247 26.26 26.78 28.21
N CYS A 248 25.36 27.74 27.99
CA CYS A 248 25.67 29.17 27.99
C CYS A 248 26.06 29.68 29.39
N LEU A 249 25.37 29.24 30.45
CA LEU A 249 25.68 29.65 31.83
C LEU A 249 27.02 29.08 32.32
N ILE A 250 27.31 27.83 31.95
CA ILE A 250 28.59 27.19 32.26
C ILE A 250 29.73 27.92 31.53
N ALA A 251 29.61 28.21 30.23
CA ALA A 251 30.63 28.90 29.45
C ALA A 251 30.98 30.29 30.02
N VAL A 252 29.98 31.09 30.42
CA VAL A 252 30.21 32.40 31.03
C VAL A 252 30.88 32.27 32.40
N GLY A 253 30.50 31.26 33.20
CA GLY A 253 31.15 30.95 34.47
C GLY A 253 32.63 30.59 34.34
N TRP A 254 33.00 29.77 33.34
CA TRP A 254 34.39 29.40 33.05
C TRP A 254 35.23 30.60 32.59
N ILE A 255 34.66 31.51 31.79
CA ILE A 255 35.36 32.70 31.32
C ILE A 255 35.67 33.65 32.49
N VAL A 256 34.70 33.89 33.38
CA VAL A 256 34.90 34.77 34.54
C VAL A 256 35.90 34.16 35.54
N THR A 257 35.81 32.86 35.81
CA THR A 257 36.78 32.18 36.68
C THR A 257 38.18 32.13 36.08
N ALA A 258 38.32 31.88 34.77
CA ALA A 258 39.61 31.92 34.08
C ALA A 258 40.26 33.32 34.14
N VAL A 259 39.49 34.40 33.97
CA VAL A 259 40.00 35.78 34.06
C VAL A 259 40.44 36.13 35.50
N ILE A 260 39.69 35.70 36.51
CA ILE A 260 40.04 35.91 37.93
C ILE A 260 41.27 35.09 38.32
N CYS A 261 41.36 33.82 37.89
CA CYS A 261 42.53 32.98 38.08
C CYS A 261 43.76 33.56 37.37
N TYR A 262 43.61 34.04 36.14
CA TYR A 262 44.71 34.64 35.38
C TYR A 262 45.27 35.89 36.08
N LYS A 263 44.39 36.79 36.57
CA LYS A 263 44.83 37.97 37.32
C LYS A 263 45.48 37.62 38.67
N LYS A 264 44.97 36.63 39.41
CA LYS A 264 45.59 36.17 40.68
C LYS A 264 46.95 35.48 40.47
N VAL A 265 47.11 34.70 39.40
CA VAL A 265 48.36 34.03 39.06
C VAL A 265 49.44 35.05 38.67
N LEU A 266 49.09 36.08 37.88
CA LEU A 266 50.03 37.14 37.50
C LEU A 266 50.53 37.95 38.71
N GLN A 267 49.65 38.27 39.67
CA GLN A 267 50.05 38.96 40.90
C GLN A 267 50.87 38.07 41.85
N SER A 268 50.53 36.78 41.95
CA SER A 268 51.29 35.82 42.77
C SER A 268 52.70 35.57 42.21
N GLN A 269 52.84 35.45 40.88
CA GLN A 269 54.12 35.28 40.21
C GLN A 269 55.03 36.50 40.41
N LYS A 270 54.48 37.72 40.30
CA LYS A 270 55.23 38.97 40.48
C LYS A 270 55.76 39.12 41.92
N GLN A 271 54.92 38.82 42.92
CA GLN A 271 55.32 38.85 44.35
C GLN A 271 56.27 37.71 44.77
N LYS A 272 56.23 36.56 44.09
CA LYS A 272 57.18 35.45 44.30
C LYS A 272 58.53 35.74 43.68
N ALA A 273 58.56 36.33 42.48
CA ALA A 273 59.79 36.73 41.79
C ALA A 273 60.55 37.82 42.54
N GLU A 274 59.86 38.83 43.11
CA GLU A 274 60.51 39.88 43.90
C GLU A 274 61.06 39.36 45.24
N ARG A 275 60.33 38.48 45.93
CA ARG A 275 60.80 37.84 47.18
C ARG A 275 61.93 36.85 46.95
N GLN A 276 61.92 36.12 45.82
CA GLN A 276 63.05 35.27 45.42
C GLN A 276 64.26 36.09 45.04
N ARG A 277 64.09 37.20 44.31
CA ARG A 277 65.22 38.07 43.92
C ARG A 277 65.92 38.67 45.14
N GLN A 278 65.17 39.13 46.15
CA GLN A 278 65.77 39.66 47.38
C GLN A 278 66.43 38.58 48.25
N ARG A 279 65.87 37.36 48.33
CA ARG A 279 66.53 36.24 49.02
C ARG A 279 67.76 35.74 48.29
N LEU A 280 67.72 35.64 46.95
CA LEU A 280 68.88 35.28 46.14
C LEU A 280 69.97 36.33 46.24
N GLU A 281 69.65 37.63 46.24
CA GLU A 281 70.68 38.67 46.38
C GLU A 281 71.35 38.60 47.77
N TYR A 282 70.60 38.36 48.84
CA TYR A 282 71.14 38.18 50.20
C TYR A 282 71.92 36.86 50.38
N GLU A 283 71.39 35.73 49.89
CA GLU A 283 72.05 34.43 49.95
C GLU A 283 73.28 34.36 49.04
N VAL A 284 73.26 34.96 47.84
CA VAL A 284 74.44 35.05 46.96
C VAL A 284 75.53 35.90 47.59
N GLN A 285 75.18 36.95 48.34
CA GLN A 285 76.18 37.82 48.97
C GLN A 285 76.80 37.18 50.22
N SER A 286 75.98 36.50 51.02
CA SER A 286 76.42 35.69 52.18
C SER A 286 77.20 34.43 51.76
N GLN A 287 76.73 33.73 50.72
CA GLN A 287 77.43 32.59 50.13
C GLN A 287 78.69 33.03 49.36
N LYS A 288 78.75 34.21 48.73
CA LYS A 288 80.01 34.69 48.11
C LYS A 288 81.12 34.80 49.15
N GLN A 289 80.84 35.42 50.30
CA GLN A 289 81.82 35.57 51.37
C GLN A 289 82.19 34.25 52.06
N THR A 290 81.22 33.35 52.24
CA THR A 290 81.45 32.06 52.93
C THR A 290 82.06 31.02 51.98
N ALA A 291 81.70 31.05 50.69
CA ALA A 291 82.24 30.19 49.64
C ALA A 291 83.58 30.68 49.08
N GLU A 292 83.96 31.97 49.16
CA GLU A 292 85.34 32.39 48.84
C GLU A 292 86.33 31.86 49.88
N LEU A 293 85.96 31.90 51.17
CA LEU A 293 86.80 31.41 52.27
C LEU A 293 86.85 29.86 52.36
N GLN A 294 85.76 29.18 51.97
CA GLN A 294 85.71 27.71 51.89
C GLN A 294 86.18 27.16 50.54
N ARG A 295 86.03 27.88 49.40
CA ARG A 295 86.61 27.51 48.10
C ARG A 295 88.11 27.39 48.20
N GLN A 296 88.80 28.33 48.83
CA GLN A 296 90.27 28.24 48.91
C GLN A 296 90.75 27.01 49.69
N ARG A 297 90.05 26.57 50.74
CA ARG A 297 90.46 25.42 51.55
C ARG A 297 89.97 24.07 50.99
N VAL A 298 88.85 24.07 50.27
CA VAL A 298 88.27 22.88 49.63
C VAL A 298 88.79 22.67 48.20
N GLU A 299 89.09 23.71 47.42
CA GLU A 299 89.66 23.56 46.06
C GLU A 299 91.03 22.86 46.11
N ASP A 300 91.86 23.15 47.12
CA ASP A 300 93.19 22.54 47.29
C ASP A 300 93.13 21.04 47.71
N GLU A 301 92.23 20.66 48.63
CA GLU A 301 92.08 19.26 49.08
C GLU A 301 91.21 18.41 48.13
N LEU A 302 90.20 19.02 47.50
CA LEU A 302 89.27 18.37 46.60
C LEU A 302 89.86 18.17 45.20
N GLN A 303 90.77 19.03 44.71
CA GLN A 303 91.47 18.78 43.44
C GLN A 303 92.33 17.51 43.48
N SER A 304 93.06 17.29 44.58
CA SER A 304 93.95 16.14 44.75
C SER A 304 93.19 14.80 44.84
N GLN A 305 92.07 14.77 45.56
CA GLN A 305 91.26 13.56 45.71
C GLN A 305 90.27 13.32 44.56
N LYS A 306 89.70 14.37 43.94
CA LYS A 306 88.82 14.20 42.76
C LYS A 306 89.58 13.72 41.53
N GLN A 307 90.83 14.15 41.30
CA GLN A 307 91.59 13.70 40.10
C GLN A 307 91.87 12.19 40.11
N LYS A 308 92.15 11.59 41.28
CA LYS A 308 92.44 10.16 41.38
C LYS A 308 91.18 9.29 41.26
N ALA A 309 90.15 9.57 42.04
CA ALA A 309 88.91 8.77 42.06
C ALA A 309 88.04 8.96 40.79
N ALA A 310 88.07 10.14 40.15
CA ALA A 310 87.36 10.36 38.89
C ALA A 310 88.02 9.64 37.71
N SER A 311 89.35 9.51 37.68
CA SER A 311 90.05 8.89 36.55
C SER A 311 89.84 7.37 36.43
N GLU A 312 89.67 6.68 37.56
CA GLU A 312 89.45 5.23 37.61
C GLU A 312 87.97 4.86 37.39
N LEU A 313 87.04 5.61 38.02
CA LEU A 313 85.60 5.40 37.85
C LEU A 313 85.09 5.83 36.46
N GLN A 314 85.75 6.80 35.80
CA GLN A 314 85.39 7.23 34.45
C GLN A 314 85.81 6.22 33.39
N LYS A 315 86.98 5.58 33.53
CA LYS A 315 87.45 4.54 32.59
C LYS A 315 86.57 3.29 32.61
N GLU A 316 86.06 2.89 33.77
CA GLU A 316 85.19 1.71 33.92
C GLU A 316 83.75 1.99 33.43
N LYS A 317 83.23 3.21 33.69
CA LYS A 317 81.91 3.65 33.21
C LYS A 317 81.87 3.93 31.71
N GLU A 318 82.93 4.49 31.12
CA GLU A 318 83.00 4.72 29.67
C GLU A 318 83.12 3.41 28.89
N TYR A 319 83.87 2.42 29.40
CA TYR A 319 83.98 1.11 28.77
C TYR A 319 82.64 0.35 28.78
N ALA A 320 81.99 0.24 29.94
CA ALA A 320 80.70 -0.44 30.07
C ALA A 320 79.55 0.31 29.35
N ALA A 321 79.57 1.64 29.33
CA ALA A 321 78.61 2.43 28.56
C ALA A 321 78.82 2.27 27.05
N SER A 322 80.07 2.16 26.57
CA SER A 322 80.37 2.02 25.13
C SER A 322 79.90 0.67 24.57
N GLU A 323 80.06 -0.44 25.30
CA GLU A 323 79.61 -1.76 24.87
C GLU A 323 78.09 -1.88 24.93
N LEU A 324 77.44 -1.40 26.00
CA LEU A 324 75.98 -1.36 26.10
C LEU A 324 75.36 -0.45 25.01
N GLN A 325 76.05 0.64 24.63
CA GLN A 325 75.59 1.54 23.57
C GLN A 325 75.79 0.95 22.17
N LYS A 326 76.79 0.09 21.96
CA LYS A 326 76.96 -0.68 20.71
C LYS A 326 75.89 -1.74 20.55
N GLU A 327 75.59 -2.54 21.58
CA GLU A 327 74.50 -3.53 21.52
C GLU A 327 73.13 -2.87 21.34
N LYS A 328 72.85 -1.77 22.05
CA LYS A 328 71.60 -1.00 21.86
C LYS A 328 71.50 -0.40 20.46
N ARG A 329 72.60 0.08 19.88
CA ARG A 329 72.61 0.58 18.48
C ARG A 329 72.38 -0.54 17.48
N TYR A 330 72.98 -1.72 17.70
CA TYR A 330 72.80 -2.87 16.82
C TYR A 330 71.35 -3.39 16.87
N ALA A 331 70.81 -3.63 18.06
CA ALA A 331 69.42 -4.05 18.24
C ALA A 331 68.41 -3.00 17.75
N ALA A 332 68.66 -1.71 17.96
CA ALA A 332 67.83 -0.65 17.41
C ALA A 332 67.89 -0.60 15.87
N SER A 333 69.06 -0.87 15.27
CA SER A 333 69.21 -0.89 13.81
C SER A 333 68.48 -2.06 13.16
N GLU A 334 68.50 -3.25 13.77
CA GLU A 334 67.75 -4.42 13.28
C GLU A 334 66.24 -4.24 13.48
N LEU A 335 65.80 -3.74 14.65
CA LEU A 335 64.40 -3.40 14.87
C LEU A 335 63.90 -2.30 13.92
N GLN A 336 64.76 -1.35 13.55
CA GLN A 336 64.42 -0.30 12.59
C GLN A 336 64.32 -0.82 11.16
N LYS A 337 65.18 -1.78 10.76
CA LYS A 337 65.05 -2.48 9.48
C LYS A 337 63.79 -3.33 9.42
N GLU A 338 63.46 -4.09 10.47
CA GLU A 338 62.20 -4.85 10.53
C GLU A 338 60.97 -3.93 10.46
N LYS A 339 60.99 -2.79 11.18
CA LYS A 339 59.92 -1.79 11.07
C LYS A 339 59.81 -1.18 9.67
N GLN A 340 60.93 -0.91 8.99
CA GLN A 340 60.91 -0.40 7.62
C GLN A 340 60.38 -1.43 6.61
N ASN A 341 60.77 -2.70 6.76
CA ASN A 341 60.28 -3.78 5.92
C ASN A 341 58.77 -4.01 6.13
N ALA A 342 58.32 -4.11 7.38
CA ALA A 342 56.90 -4.23 7.70
C ALA A 342 56.08 -3.01 7.24
N ALA A 343 56.63 -1.80 7.35
CA ALA A 343 55.98 -0.60 6.84
C ALA A 343 55.88 -0.58 5.31
N SER A 344 56.89 -1.08 4.61
CA SER A 344 56.91 -1.16 3.14
C SER A 344 55.92 -2.22 2.62
N GLU A 345 55.86 -3.39 3.26
CA GLU A 345 54.87 -4.42 2.96
C GLU A 345 53.43 -3.92 3.20
N LEU A 346 53.18 -3.29 4.35
CA LEU A 346 51.88 -2.70 4.66
C LEU A 346 51.49 -1.56 3.70
N GLN A 347 52.48 -0.79 3.21
CA GLN A 347 52.22 0.28 2.26
C GLN A 347 51.88 -0.27 0.87
N MET A 348 52.57 -1.31 0.42
CA MET A 348 52.27 -1.99 -0.84
C MET A 348 50.88 -2.66 -0.81
N GLU A 349 50.50 -3.27 0.31
CA GLU A 349 49.17 -3.87 0.48
C GLU A 349 48.06 -2.81 0.49
N LYS A 350 48.31 -1.64 1.10
CA LYS A 350 47.39 -0.49 1.06
C LYS A 350 47.25 0.09 -0.35
N GLU A 351 48.34 0.22 -1.10
CA GLU A 351 48.32 0.71 -2.48
C GLU A 351 47.58 -0.28 -3.40
N TYR A 352 47.78 -1.58 -3.22
CA TYR A 352 47.04 -2.61 -3.94
C TYR A 352 45.53 -2.58 -3.62
N ALA A 353 45.16 -2.54 -2.35
CA ALA A 353 43.76 -2.44 -1.93
C ALA A 353 43.09 -1.15 -2.41
N ALA A 354 43.81 -0.03 -2.40
CA ALA A 354 43.32 1.24 -2.95
C ALA A 354 43.09 1.16 -4.46
N SER A 355 43.97 0.46 -5.20
CA SER A 355 43.84 0.27 -6.65
C SER A 355 42.63 -0.59 -7.03
N GLU A 356 42.34 -1.66 -6.27
CA GLU A 356 41.16 -2.50 -6.49
C GLU A 356 39.87 -1.76 -6.15
N LEU A 357 39.85 -1.02 -5.03
CA LEU A 357 38.70 -0.19 -4.66
C LEU A 357 38.43 0.91 -5.70
N GLN A 358 39.47 1.46 -6.32
CA GLN A 358 39.33 2.46 -7.39
C GLN A 358 38.71 1.83 -8.65
N LYS A 359 39.13 0.62 -9.05
CA LYS A 359 38.52 -0.10 -10.17
C LYS A 359 37.05 -0.42 -9.92
N GLU A 360 36.69 -0.88 -8.72
CA GLU A 360 35.29 -1.13 -8.36
C GLU A 360 34.44 0.14 -8.43
N LYS A 361 34.96 1.27 -7.97
CA LYS A 361 34.27 2.57 -8.08
C LYS A 361 34.05 2.99 -9.54
N GLU A 362 35.06 2.82 -10.39
CA GLU A 362 34.95 3.16 -11.81
C GLU A 362 33.95 2.24 -12.54
N ASN A 363 33.94 0.95 -12.21
CA ASN A 363 32.96 0.00 -12.74
C ASN A 363 31.54 0.34 -12.29
N ALA A 364 31.32 0.59 -10.98
CA ALA A 364 30.02 0.97 -10.45
C ALA A 364 29.53 2.31 -11.03
N ALA A 365 30.43 3.28 -11.23
CA ALA A 365 30.08 4.55 -11.88
C ALA A 365 29.68 4.36 -13.35
N SER A 366 30.36 3.46 -14.07
CA SER A 366 30.04 3.11 -15.46
C SER A 366 28.68 2.43 -15.58
N GLU A 367 28.36 1.49 -14.68
CA GLU A 367 27.04 0.82 -14.65
C GLU A 367 25.91 1.80 -14.33
N LEU A 368 26.10 2.67 -13.33
CA LEU A 368 25.13 3.71 -12.98
C LEU A 368 24.90 4.70 -14.14
N GLN A 369 25.95 5.02 -14.90
CA GLN A 369 25.83 5.89 -16.07
C GLN A 369 24.98 5.25 -17.17
N LYS A 370 25.18 3.95 -17.44
CA LYS A 370 24.36 3.18 -18.39
C LYS A 370 22.89 3.12 -17.97
N GLU A 371 22.62 2.93 -16.67
CA GLU A 371 21.26 2.89 -16.15
C GLU A 371 20.55 4.25 -16.28
N LYS A 372 21.26 5.35 -16.02
CA LYS A 372 20.75 6.72 -16.23
C LYS A 372 20.43 6.98 -17.71
N GLU A 373 21.34 6.62 -18.61
CA GLU A 373 21.15 6.79 -20.05
C GLU A 373 19.96 5.95 -20.55
N TYR A 374 19.82 4.71 -20.08
CA TYR A 374 18.66 3.87 -20.38
C TYR A 374 17.35 4.48 -19.86
N ALA A 375 17.33 4.98 -18.62
CA ALA A 375 16.15 5.62 -18.04
C ALA A 375 15.77 6.91 -18.79
N GLU A 376 16.74 7.69 -19.25
CA GLU A 376 16.52 8.89 -20.05
C GLU A 376 15.96 8.55 -21.44
N LEU A 377 16.48 7.51 -22.10
CA LEU A 377 15.93 6.98 -23.35
C LEU A 377 14.47 6.49 -23.20
N GLN A 378 14.14 5.81 -22.08
CA GLN A 378 12.76 5.39 -21.82
C GLN A 378 11.83 6.59 -21.60
N ARG A 379 12.27 7.61 -20.85
CA ARG A 379 11.51 8.86 -20.68
C ARG A 379 11.28 9.57 -22.01
N GLN A 380 12.32 9.66 -22.84
CA GLN A 380 12.22 10.27 -24.17
C GLN A 380 11.23 9.51 -25.05
N ARG A 381 11.22 8.18 -25.00
CA ARG A 381 10.23 7.36 -25.72
C ARG A 381 8.80 7.67 -25.30
N VAL A 382 8.53 7.75 -24.00
CA VAL A 382 7.18 8.06 -23.47
C VAL A 382 6.74 9.46 -23.90
N GLU A 383 7.64 10.44 -23.81
CA GLU A 383 7.39 11.82 -24.28
C GLU A 383 7.08 11.86 -25.78
N ASP A 384 7.86 11.16 -26.60
CA ASP A 384 7.66 11.09 -28.04
C ASP A 384 6.34 10.40 -28.42
N GLU A 385 5.94 9.36 -27.67
CA GLU A 385 4.63 8.73 -27.84
C GLU A 385 3.48 9.67 -27.46
N PHE A 386 3.61 10.41 -26.35
CA PHE A 386 2.62 11.39 -25.95
C PHE A 386 2.49 12.54 -26.97
N LYS A 387 3.62 13.05 -27.49
CA LYS A 387 3.62 14.05 -28.57
C LYS A 387 2.92 13.57 -29.83
N LYS A 388 3.03 12.29 -30.19
CA LYS A 388 2.28 11.72 -31.33
C LYS A 388 0.76 11.81 -31.11
N LYS A 389 0.27 11.68 -29.87
CA LYS A 389 -1.16 11.82 -29.56
C LYS A 389 -1.67 13.25 -29.75
N LYS A 390 -0.86 14.26 -29.39
CA LYS A 390 -1.19 15.68 -29.59
C LYS A 390 -1.41 16.08 -31.05
N LYS A 391 -0.83 15.35 -32.00
CA LYS A 391 -1.08 15.57 -33.44
C LYS A 391 -2.55 15.40 -33.84
N PHE A 392 -3.33 14.69 -33.04
CA PHE A 392 -4.78 14.50 -33.25
C PHE A 392 -5.61 15.54 -32.46
N ALA A 393 -5.01 16.65 -32.04
CA ALA A 393 -5.70 17.70 -31.32
C ALA A 393 -6.89 18.26 -32.12
N VAL A 394 -8.03 18.39 -31.46
CA VAL A 394 -9.25 18.97 -32.01
C VAL A 394 -9.64 20.20 -31.21
N ASP A 395 -10.12 21.23 -31.90
CA ASP A 395 -10.72 22.38 -31.23
C ASP A 395 -12.19 22.11 -30.93
N VAL A 396 -12.55 22.16 -29.65
CA VAL A 396 -13.88 21.77 -29.16
C VAL A 396 -14.52 22.89 -28.35
N THR A 397 -15.86 22.96 -28.37
CA THR A 397 -16.66 23.98 -27.69
C THR A 397 -17.79 23.32 -26.93
N LEU A 398 -18.05 23.78 -25.70
CA LEU A 398 -19.14 23.31 -24.85
C LEU A 398 -20.50 23.69 -25.45
N ASP A 399 -21.46 22.78 -25.36
CA ASP A 399 -22.82 22.95 -25.85
C ASP A 399 -23.76 23.45 -24.72
N PRO A 400 -24.18 24.74 -24.73
CA PRO A 400 -25.07 25.29 -23.72
C PRO A 400 -26.45 24.63 -23.66
N ASP A 401 -26.91 23.97 -24.73
CA ASP A 401 -28.21 23.30 -24.75
C ASP A 401 -28.20 21.98 -23.97
N THR A 402 -27.02 21.39 -23.79
CA THR A 402 -26.84 20.21 -22.93
C THR A 402 -26.56 20.56 -21.47
N ALA A 403 -26.03 21.76 -21.22
CA ALA A 403 -25.53 22.17 -19.92
C ALA A 403 -26.62 22.19 -18.83
N HIS A 404 -26.28 21.63 -17.67
CA HIS A 404 -27.13 21.72 -16.48
C HIS A 404 -27.47 23.18 -16.11
N PRO A 405 -28.70 23.50 -15.66
CA PRO A 405 -29.11 24.89 -15.39
C PRO A 405 -28.28 25.69 -14.37
N ASN A 406 -27.49 25.03 -13.52
CA ASN A 406 -26.55 25.70 -12.61
C ASN A 406 -25.18 25.97 -13.26
N LEU A 407 -24.93 25.55 -14.49
CA LEU A 407 -23.65 25.75 -15.16
C LEU A 407 -23.63 27.05 -15.94
N ILE A 408 -22.53 27.79 -15.81
CA ILE A 408 -22.26 28.98 -16.60
C ILE A 408 -21.19 28.60 -17.62
N VAL A 409 -21.59 28.58 -18.90
CA VAL A 409 -20.68 28.37 -20.03
C VAL A 409 -20.21 29.73 -20.53
N SER A 410 -18.91 29.90 -20.75
CA SER A 410 -18.36 31.15 -21.29
C SER A 410 -18.83 31.43 -22.71
N ALA A 411 -18.79 32.70 -23.11
CA ALA A 411 -19.22 33.13 -24.44
C ALA A 411 -18.44 32.46 -25.60
N ASP A 412 -17.17 32.11 -25.37
CA ASP A 412 -16.33 31.37 -26.32
C ASP A 412 -16.54 29.85 -26.29
N GLY A 413 -17.38 29.35 -25.37
CA GLY A 413 -17.63 27.93 -25.17
C GLY A 413 -16.43 27.14 -24.63
N LYS A 414 -15.38 27.80 -24.13
CA LYS A 414 -14.16 27.14 -23.64
C LYS A 414 -14.13 26.89 -22.14
N GLN A 415 -15.02 27.50 -21.37
CA GLN A 415 -15.03 27.40 -19.91
C GLN A 415 -16.41 27.01 -19.39
N VAL A 416 -16.40 26.22 -18.32
CA VAL A 416 -17.60 25.95 -17.53
C VAL A 416 -17.31 26.06 -16.03
N THR A 417 -18.19 26.79 -15.35
CA THR A 417 -18.20 26.93 -13.88
C THR A 417 -19.57 26.57 -13.32
N HIS A 418 -19.60 26.17 -12.05
CA HIS A 418 -20.86 26.07 -11.30
C HIS A 418 -21.24 27.45 -10.77
N GLY A 419 -22.39 27.97 -11.21
CA GLY A 419 -22.97 29.21 -10.73
C GLY A 419 -23.76 29.05 -9.43
N ASP A 420 -23.87 30.13 -8.65
CA ASP A 420 -24.58 30.12 -7.37
C ASP A 420 -26.11 30.11 -7.53
N THR A 421 -26.61 30.58 -8.67
CA THR A 421 -28.05 30.66 -8.97
C THR A 421 -28.40 29.75 -10.15
N ARG A 422 -29.48 28.97 -9.98
CA ARG A 422 -30.05 28.16 -11.06
C ARG A 422 -30.67 29.05 -12.13
N GLN A 423 -30.24 28.89 -13.38
CA GLN A 423 -30.79 29.62 -14.51
C GLN A 423 -32.16 29.06 -14.93
N TYR A 424 -33.05 29.92 -15.41
CA TYR A 424 -34.34 29.52 -15.94
C TYR A 424 -34.22 29.16 -17.42
N LEU A 425 -33.89 27.89 -17.69
CA LEU A 425 -33.71 27.34 -19.04
C LEU A 425 -34.75 26.23 -19.30
N PRO A 426 -35.20 26.03 -20.56
CA PRO A 426 -36.11 24.95 -20.91
C PRO A 426 -35.52 23.57 -20.61
N ASP A 427 -36.33 22.67 -20.04
CA ASP A 427 -35.95 21.27 -19.78
C ASP A 427 -36.12 20.41 -21.04
N THR A 428 -35.17 20.53 -21.97
CA THR A 428 -35.14 19.74 -23.20
C THR A 428 -34.55 18.34 -22.95
N PRO A 429 -34.84 17.31 -23.77
CA PRO A 429 -34.25 15.98 -23.62
C PRO A 429 -32.71 15.96 -23.64
N GLN A 430 -32.08 16.94 -24.29
CA GLN A 430 -30.63 17.07 -24.40
C GLN A 430 -29.99 17.64 -23.12
N ARG A 431 -30.75 18.33 -22.27
CA ARG A 431 -30.23 19.02 -21.09
C ARG A 431 -30.08 18.09 -19.89
N PHE A 432 -28.94 18.13 -19.20
CA PHE A 432 -28.81 17.51 -17.89
C PHE A 432 -29.66 18.23 -16.84
N ASN A 433 -30.49 17.51 -16.08
CA ASN A 433 -31.40 18.15 -15.11
C ASN A 433 -30.99 17.99 -13.63
N LYS A 434 -30.21 16.96 -13.32
CA LYS A 434 -29.76 16.61 -11.96
C LYS A 434 -28.24 16.57 -11.84
N HIS A 435 -27.54 15.91 -12.77
CA HIS A 435 -26.08 15.91 -12.81
C HIS A 435 -25.55 17.23 -13.35
N VAL A 436 -24.58 17.81 -12.64
CA VAL A 436 -23.92 19.08 -12.97
C VAL A 436 -22.91 18.83 -14.09
N SER A 437 -23.40 18.61 -15.31
CA SER A 437 -22.57 18.23 -16.45
C SER A 437 -22.98 18.93 -17.74
N VAL A 438 -22.09 18.88 -18.72
CA VAL A 438 -22.24 19.47 -20.06
C VAL A 438 -21.46 18.64 -21.08
N LEU A 439 -21.98 18.54 -22.30
CA LEU A 439 -21.28 17.94 -23.44
C LEU A 439 -20.66 19.02 -24.31
N VAL A 440 -19.66 18.61 -25.10
CA VAL A 440 -19.15 19.39 -26.22
C VAL A 440 -20.09 19.27 -27.43
N GLN A 441 -20.15 20.31 -28.26
CA GLN A 441 -21.01 20.37 -29.44
C GLN A 441 -20.55 19.42 -30.57
N GLN A 442 -19.23 19.30 -30.75
CA GLN A 442 -18.62 18.40 -31.71
C GLN A 442 -18.77 16.93 -31.27
N SER A 443 -18.96 16.05 -32.24
CA SER A 443 -19.13 14.61 -32.02
C SER A 443 -18.24 13.81 -32.97
N PHE A 444 -17.82 12.63 -32.54
CA PHE A 444 -16.85 11.80 -33.26
C PHE A 444 -17.38 10.37 -33.37
N SER A 445 -17.47 9.85 -34.60
CA SER A 445 -17.92 8.49 -34.89
C SER A 445 -16.86 7.62 -35.58
N SER A 446 -15.63 8.13 -35.71
CA SER A 446 -14.47 7.45 -36.29
C SER A 446 -13.21 8.27 -36.03
N GLY A 447 -12.05 7.63 -36.22
CA GLY A 447 -10.74 8.23 -36.16
C GLY A 447 -10.23 8.47 -34.74
N ARG A 448 -9.19 9.30 -34.68
CA ARG A 448 -8.49 9.66 -33.44
C ARG A 448 -8.66 11.13 -33.16
N PHE A 449 -8.90 11.47 -31.90
CA PHE A 449 -8.95 12.86 -31.46
C PHE A 449 -8.34 13.04 -30.07
N TYR A 450 -7.88 14.26 -29.81
CA TYR A 450 -7.24 14.65 -28.56
C TYR A 450 -7.70 16.02 -28.12
N TYR A 451 -7.94 16.23 -26.82
CA TYR A 451 -8.21 17.54 -26.26
C TYR A 451 -7.60 17.67 -24.86
N GLU A 452 -7.29 18.92 -24.46
CA GLU A 452 -6.71 19.23 -23.15
C GLU A 452 -7.69 20.05 -22.31
N VAL A 453 -7.79 19.71 -21.03
CA VAL A 453 -8.64 20.42 -20.07
C VAL A 453 -7.82 20.80 -18.84
N GLN A 454 -7.80 22.08 -18.52
CA GLN A 454 -7.23 22.58 -17.29
C GLN A 454 -8.22 22.38 -16.13
N VAL A 455 -7.73 21.73 -15.07
CA VAL A 455 -8.48 21.37 -13.85
C VAL A 455 -7.87 22.01 -12.59
N ARG A 456 -6.87 22.87 -12.78
CA ARG A 456 -6.14 23.55 -11.72
C ARG A 456 -7.08 24.28 -10.75
N GLY A 457 -6.88 24.05 -9.45
CA GLY A 457 -7.67 24.69 -8.39
C GLY A 457 -9.01 23.99 -8.09
N LYS A 458 -9.37 22.93 -8.83
CA LYS A 458 -10.56 22.12 -8.52
C LYS A 458 -10.26 21.02 -7.51
N THR A 459 -11.29 20.63 -6.77
CA THR A 459 -11.25 19.54 -5.76
C THR A 459 -12.16 18.38 -6.13
N VAL A 460 -13.18 18.61 -6.96
CA VAL A 460 -14.05 17.57 -7.51
C VAL A 460 -14.35 17.87 -8.98
N TRP A 461 -14.27 16.87 -9.85
CA TRP A 461 -14.62 16.95 -11.27
C TRP A 461 -14.57 15.57 -11.94
N ALA A 462 -15.21 15.43 -13.10
CA ALA A 462 -15.03 14.29 -13.99
C ALA A 462 -14.91 14.75 -15.45
N LEU A 463 -14.03 14.09 -16.20
CA LEU A 463 -13.73 14.36 -17.60
C LEU A 463 -13.64 13.06 -18.38
N GLY A 464 -14.00 13.10 -19.65
CA GLY A 464 -13.83 11.96 -20.55
C GLY A 464 -14.78 12.06 -21.72
N VAL A 465 -15.30 10.93 -22.20
CA VAL A 465 -16.24 10.91 -23.32
C VAL A 465 -17.52 10.16 -22.97
N ALA A 466 -18.59 10.51 -23.64
CA ALA A 466 -19.89 9.88 -23.47
C ALA A 466 -20.57 9.60 -24.82
N THR A 467 -21.41 8.58 -24.91
CA THR A 467 -22.18 8.26 -26.13
C THR A 467 -23.33 9.24 -26.37
N GLU A 468 -23.92 9.20 -27.56
CA GLU A 468 -25.08 10.02 -27.91
C GLU A 468 -26.34 9.64 -27.10
N SER A 469 -26.51 8.34 -26.83
CA SER A 469 -27.69 7.74 -26.19
C SER A 469 -27.73 7.81 -24.66
N ILE A 470 -26.71 8.38 -24.01
CA ILE A 470 -26.64 8.45 -22.54
C ILE A 470 -27.92 9.01 -21.92
N ASN A 471 -28.28 8.47 -20.75
CA ASN A 471 -29.33 9.09 -19.94
C ASN A 471 -28.85 10.46 -19.44
N ARG A 472 -29.69 11.49 -19.61
CA ARG A 472 -29.41 12.87 -19.15
C ARG A 472 -30.34 13.32 -18.01
N LYS A 473 -31.26 12.44 -17.57
CA LYS A 473 -32.31 12.77 -16.61
C LYS A 473 -32.19 11.97 -15.33
N GLY A 474 -32.38 12.62 -14.18
CA GLY A 474 -32.31 11.96 -12.88
C GLY A 474 -30.89 11.51 -12.55
N ASP A 475 -30.76 10.42 -11.80
CA ASP A 475 -29.46 9.87 -11.41
C ASP A 475 -28.81 9.11 -12.57
N ILE A 476 -27.52 9.40 -12.77
CA ILE A 476 -26.67 8.84 -13.82
C ILE A 476 -25.53 8.11 -13.12
N ILE A 477 -25.27 6.88 -13.56
CA ILE A 477 -24.13 6.08 -13.13
C ILE A 477 -23.08 6.20 -14.24
N PRO A 478 -21.97 6.94 -14.05
CA PRO A 478 -21.04 7.27 -15.12
C PRO A 478 -20.04 6.13 -15.39
N ILE A 479 -20.53 4.97 -15.81
CA ILE A 479 -19.72 3.77 -16.15
C ILE A 479 -19.75 3.47 -17.66
N PRO A 480 -18.80 2.67 -18.20
CA PRO A 480 -18.75 2.32 -19.61
C PRO A 480 -20.05 1.72 -20.17
N GLN A 481 -20.70 0.85 -19.41
CA GLN A 481 -21.98 0.22 -19.77
C GLN A 481 -23.13 1.24 -19.88
N GLY A 482 -23.02 2.35 -19.15
CA GLY A 482 -23.92 3.50 -19.25
C GLY A 482 -23.53 4.50 -20.34
N GLY A 483 -22.49 4.19 -21.13
CA GLY A 483 -21.99 5.03 -22.21
C GLY A 483 -21.01 6.12 -21.76
N PHE A 484 -20.32 5.96 -20.63
CA PHE A 484 -19.35 6.93 -20.12
C PHE A 484 -17.96 6.32 -19.93
N TRP A 485 -16.93 6.98 -20.44
CA TRP A 485 -15.52 6.64 -20.19
C TRP A 485 -14.86 7.85 -19.59
N THR A 486 -14.84 7.92 -18.25
CA THR A 486 -14.45 9.13 -17.53
C THR A 486 -13.47 8.86 -16.40
N VAL A 487 -12.61 9.83 -16.16
CA VAL A 487 -11.72 9.92 -15.00
C VAL A 487 -12.06 11.19 -14.25
N GLY A 488 -12.04 11.12 -12.93
CA GLY A 488 -12.34 12.26 -12.08
C GLY A 488 -11.49 12.34 -10.83
N LEU A 489 -11.69 13.45 -10.12
CA LEU A 489 -11.20 13.70 -8.79
C LEU A 489 -12.41 13.78 -7.86
N ILE A 490 -12.41 13.04 -6.77
CA ILE A 490 -13.43 13.11 -5.71
C ILE A 490 -12.70 13.20 -4.38
N GLU A 491 -12.91 14.26 -3.61
CA GLU A 491 -12.31 14.44 -2.28
C GLU A 491 -10.77 14.23 -2.24
N ASN A 492 -10.06 14.66 -3.29
CA ASN A 492 -8.62 14.45 -3.52
C ASN A 492 -8.19 13.02 -3.92
N CYS A 493 -9.12 12.09 -4.13
CA CYS A 493 -8.86 10.78 -4.71
C CYS A 493 -9.12 10.81 -6.22
N TYR A 494 -8.13 10.43 -7.03
CA TYR A 494 -8.32 10.24 -8.46
C TYR A 494 -8.97 8.88 -8.70
N VAL A 495 -9.98 8.83 -9.57
CA VAL A 495 -10.75 7.61 -9.85
C VAL A 495 -11.03 7.54 -11.35
N ALA A 496 -10.78 6.37 -11.95
CA ALA A 496 -11.38 6.02 -13.23
C ALA A 496 -12.73 5.36 -12.96
N PHE A 497 -13.80 5.91 -13.54
CA PHE A 497 -15.15 5.42 -13.35
C PHE A 497 -15.42 4.20 -14.25
N ALA A 498 -14.64 3.13 -14.04
CA ALA A 498 -14.89 1.81 -14.58
C ALA A 498 -15.95 1.07 -13.74
N ASP A 499 -16.27 -0.16 -14.13
CA ASP A 499 -17.14 -1.06 -13.35
C ASP A 499 -16.35 -2.33 -12.99
N PRO A 500 -15.84 -2.46 -11.75
CA PRO A 500 -15.93 -1.50 -10.65
C PRO A 500 -15.01 -0.26 -10.82
N PRO A 501 -15.24 0.84 -10.07
CA PRO A 501 -14.38 2.02 -10.12
C PRO A 501 -12.94 1.69 -9.71
N VAL A 502 -11.96 2.31 -10.38
CA VAL A 502 -10.54 2.07 -10.15
C VAL A 502 -9.88 3.31 -9.51
N PRO A 503 -9.43 3.24 -8.25
CA PRO A 503 -8.64 4.30 -7.64
C PRO A 503 -7.29 4.46 -8.35
N LEU A 504 -6.87 5.70 -8.61
CA LEU A 504 -5.64 6.02 -9.32
C LEU A 504 -4.63 6.68 -8.37
N THR A 505 -3.42 6.15 -8.30
CA THR A 505 -2.33 6.72 -7.50
C THR A 505 -1.43 7.59 -8.36
N LEU A 506 -1.52 8.90 -8.20
CA LEU A 506 -0.71 9.89 -8.93
C LEU A 506 0.32 10.53 -8.00
N ARG A 507 1.54 10.76 -8.50
CA ARG A 507 2.64 11.36 -7.71
C ARG A 507 2.43 12.85 -7.45
N GLU A 508 1.81 13.53 -8.41
CA GLU A 508 1.54 14.97 -8.36
C GLU A 508 0.07 15.23 -8.69
N LYS A 509 -0.45 16.36 -8.22
CA LYS A 509 -1.80 16.81 -8.55
C LYS A 509 -1.84 17.26 -10.02
N VAL A 510 -2.73 16.64 -10.80
CA VAL A 510 -2.96 17.01 -12.20
C VAL A 510 -3.53 18.42 -12.26
N GLU A 511 -2.82 19.33 -12.92
CA GLU A 511 -3.31 20.69 -13.20
C GLU A 511 -3.98 20.79 -14.58
N LYS A 512 -3.58 19.90 -15.51
CA LYS A 512 -4.10 19.84 -16.86
C LYS A 512 -4.14 18.39 -17.34
N MET A 513 -5.30 17.94 -17.77
CA MET A 513 -5.55 16.57 -18.22
C MET A 513 -5.73 16.54 -19.74
N GLY A 514 -5.01 15.64 -20.40
CA GLY A 514 -5.17 15.34 -21.82
C GLY A 514 -6.01 14.08 -21.98
N VAL A 515 -7.01 14.13 -22.87
CA VAL A 515 -7.86 12.99 -23.21
C VAL A 515 -7.63 12.64 -24.67
N PHE A 516 -7.22 11.41 -24.94
CA PHE A 516 -7.00 10.84 -26.26
C PHE A 516 -8.00 9.73 -26.51
N VAL A 517 -8.60 9.70 -27.70
CA VAL A 517 -9.51 8.65 -28.13
C VAL A 517 -9.02 8.07 -29.45
N ASP A 518 -9.04 6.74 -29.53
CA ASP A 518 -8.89 5.97 -30.76
C ASP A 518 -10.17 5.17 -30.96
N TYR A 519 -11.02 5.62 -31.88
CA TYR A 519 -12.36 5.06 -32.04
C TYR A 519 -12.29 3.62 -32.54
N GLU A 520 -11.46 3.36 -33.55
CA GLU A 520 -11.32 2.05 -34.17
C GLU A 520 -10.68 1.02 -33.24
N GLU A 521 -9.71 1.43 -32.42
CA GLU A 521 -9.05 0.54 -31.45
C GLU A 521 -9.80 0.43 -30.12
N GLY A 522 -10.93 1.13 -29.96
CA GLY A 522 -11.72 1.05 -28.74
C GLY A 522 -11.00 1.60 -27.51
N LEU A 523 -10.26 2.71 -27.67
CA LEU A 523 -9.35 3.24 -26.66
C LEU A 523 -9.76 4.64 -26.21
N VAL A 524 -9.84 4.85 -24.88
CA VAL A 524 -9.91 6.18 -24.26
C VAL A 524 -8.80 6.29 -23.24
N SER A 525 -7.84 7.17 -23.45
CA SER A 525 -6.64 7.34 -22.62
C SER A 525 -6.55 8.73 -22.01
N PHE A 526 -6.10 8.78 -20.76
CA PHE A 526 -5.94 9.99 -19.96
C PHE A 526 -4.47 10.21 -19.63
N TYR A 527 -4.03 11.46 -19.69
CA TYR A 527 -2.63 11.86 -19.47
C TYR A 527 -2.54 13.11 -18.60
N ASP A 528 -1.51 13.19 -17.77
CA ASP A 528 -1.08 14.45 -17.16
C ASP A 528 -0.23 15.19 -18.19
N VAL A 529 -0.73 16.33 -18.67
CA VAL A 529 -0.08 17.09 -19.74
C VAL A 529 1.23 17.71 -19.27
N LYS A 530 1.37 18.02 -17.98
CA LYS A 530 2.54 18.70 -17.43
C LYS A 530 3.75 17.77 -17.38
N SER A 531 3.53 16.52 -16.98
CA SER A 531 4.57 15.50 -16.84
C SER A 531 4.64 14.54 -18.03
N SER A 532 3.76 14.72 -19.02
CA SER A 532 3.57 13.82 -20.18
C SER A 532 3.33 12.36 -19.79
N SER A 533 2.85 12.11 -18.57
CA SER A 533 2.67 10.77 -18.05
C SER A 533 1.27 10.25 -18.33
N HIS A 534 1.17 8.96 -18.68
CA HIS A 534 -0.09 8.24 -18.77
C HIS A 534 -0.73 8.10 -17.37
N ILE A 535 -2.05 8.28 -17.30
CA ILE A 535 -2.85 8.19 -16.08
C ILE A 535 -3.68 6.90 -16.09
N TYR A 536 -4.49 6.70 -17.13
CA TYR A 536 -5.40 5.57 -17.23
C TYR A 536 -5.85 5.35 -18.68
N SER A 537 -6.23 4.12 -19.04
CA SER A 537 -6.83 3.80 -20.34
C SER A 537 -8.00 2.84 -20.18
N PHE A 538 -9.14 3.19 -20.77
CA PHE A 538 -10.18 2.21 -21.11
C PHE A 538 -9.79 1.57 -22.44
N THR A 539 -9.65 0.26 -22.47
CA THR A 539 -9.21 -0.52 -23.65
C THR A 539 -10.27 -1.52 -24.05
N ALA A 540 -10.18 -2.05 -25.27
CA ALA A 540 -11.11 -3.08 -25.79
C ALA A 540 -12.59 -2.65 -25.74
N GLN A 541 -12.85 -1.36 -25.96
CA GLN A 541 -14.22 -0.83 -26.04
C GLN A 541 -14.77 -1.00 -27.46
N SER A 542 -16.05 -1.28 -27.59
CA SER A 542 -16.70 -1.40 -28.90
C SER A 542 -17.66 -0.23 -29.10
N PHE A 543 -17.16 0.87 -29.65
CA PHE A 543 -17.99 2.04 -29.92
C PHE A 543 -18.86 1.81 -31.15
N THR A 544 -20.17 2.04 -31.00
CA THR A 544 -21.16 1.94 -32.09
C THR A 544 -21.89 3.25 -32.34
N GLU A 545 -21.72 4.22 -31.44
CA GLU A 545 -22.38 5.52 -31.45
C GLU A 545 -21.36 6.66 -31.56
N LYS A 546 -21.86 7.87 -31.80
CA LYS A 546 -21.04 9.08 -31.69
C LYS A 546 -20.59 9.28 -30.25
N LEU A 547 -19.32 9.64 -30.09
CA LEU A 547 -18.73 10.04 -28.83
C LEU A 547 -18.67 11.57 -28.74
N TYR A 548 -19.04 12.07 -27.58
CA TYR A 548 -19.02 13.48 -27.20
C TYR A 548 -18.06 13.66 -26.03
N PRO A 549 -17.11 14.61 -26.09
CA PRO A 549 -16.37 15.02 -24.91
C PRO A 549 -17.33 15.47 -23.79
N PHE A 550 -17.10 14.93 -22.61
CA PHE A 550 -17.95 15.06 -21.42
C PHE A 550 -17.20 15.80 -20.32
N PHE A 551 -17.90 16.74 -19.69
CA PHE A 551 -17.37 17.60 -18.63
C PHE A 551 -18.35 17.66 -17.46
N SER A 552 -17.85 17.39 -16.27
CA SER A 552 -18.56 17.57 -15.01
C SER A 552 -17.69 18.37 -14.04
N PRO A 553 -17.93 19.68 -13.85
CA PRO A 553 -17.20 20.48 -12.87
C PRO A 553 -17.62 20.21 -11.42
N ASP A 554 -18.72 19.46 -11.22
CA ASP A 554 -19.37 19.16 -9.93
C ASP A 554 -19.82 20.42 -9.16
N PHE A 555 -20.41 20.21 -7.98
CA PHE A 555 -20.90 21.27 -7.12
C PHE A 555 -19.78 22.15 -6.55
N ASN A 556 -20.12 23.41 -6.33
CA ASN A 556 -19.27 24.34 -5.59
C ASN A 556 -19.52 24.21 -4.07
N TYR A 557 -18.76 23.36 -3.37
CA TYR A 557 -18.86 23.14 -1.93
C TYR A 557 -18.33 24.32 -1.11
N SER A 558 -19.15 25.35 -0.92
CA SER A 558 -18.81 26.56 -0.14
C SER A 558 -17.56 27.29 -0.66
N GLY A 559 -17.40 27.37 -1.99
CA GLY A 559 -16.30 28.07 -2.65
C GLY A 559 -15.05 27.22 -2.93
N LYS A 560 -14.94 26.02 -2.32
CA LYS A 560 -13.73 25.17 -2.42
C LYS A 560 -13.50 24.58 -3.81
N ASN A 561 -14.52 24.52 -4.66
CA ASN A 561 -14.46 23.97 -6.02
C ASN A 561 -14.87 24.99 -7.10
N SER A 562 -14.69 26.27 -6.81
CA SER A 562 -15.15 27.40 -7.65
C SER A 562 -14.37 27.57 -8.96
N ALA A 563 -13.17 26.97 -9.08
CA ALA A 563 -12.36 27.07 -10.29
C ALA A 563 -13.06 26.44 -11.53
N PRO A 564 -12.92 27.05 -12.72
CA PRO A 564 -13.51 26.54 -13.95
C PRO A 564 -12.83 25.25 -14.42
N LEU A 565 -13.58 24.44 -15.18
CA LEU A 565 -12.97 23.59 -16.19
C LEU A 565 -12.74 24.44 -17.44
N PHE A 566 -11.50 24.45 -17.94
CA PHE A 566 -11.09 25.27 -19.09
C PHE A 566 -10.53 24.36 -20.19
N ILE A 567 -11.15 24.36 -21.36
CA ILE A 567 -10.64 23.70 -22.57
C ILE A 567 -9.41 24.48 -23.04
N SER A 568 -8.24 23.83 -22.98
CA SER A 568 -6.99 24.45 -23.37
C SER A 568 -6.75 24.29 -24.87
N PRO A 569 -6.30 25.35 -25.58
CA PRO A 569 -5.75 25.16 -26.91
C PRO A 569 -4.53 24.24 -26.83
N VAL A 570 -4.40 23.36 -27.82
CA VAL A 570 -3.25 22.46 -27.98
C VAL A 570 -2.36 23.03 -29.06
N PHE A 571 -1.16 23.45 -28.68
CA PHE A 571 -0.16 23.93 -29.63
C PHE A 571 0.74 22.78 -30.04
N ASN A 572 0.64 22.35 -31.29
CA ASN A 572 1.63 21.45 -31.87
C ASN A 572 2.88 22.29 -32.19
N THR A 573 3.94 22.11 -31.43
CA THR A 573 5.27 22.54 -31.87
C THR A 573 5.71 21.59 -32.98
N GLU A 574 5.78 22.09 -34.21
CA GLU A 574 6.30 21.38 -35.38
C GLU A 574 7.75 20.90 -35.19
#